data_AF-A0A849IM71-F1
#
_entry.id   AF-A0A849IM71-F1
#
_cell.length_a   1.000
_cell.length_b   1.000
_cell.length_c   1.000
_cell.angle_alpha   90.00
_cell.angle_beta   90.00
_cell.angle_gamma   90.00
#
_symmetry.space_group_name_H-M   'P 1'
#
loop_
_entity.id
_entity.type
_entity.pdbx_description
1 polymer ?
#
loop_
_entity_poly.entity_id
_entity_poly.type
_entity_poly.pdbx_seq_one_letter_code
_entity_poly.pdbx_strand_id
1 'polypeptide(L)'
;MASRGAKPKPAHLRLIDGTRNATRHGSEADLKQVAATADGFGKPQRPKHFKGEAAAAWKRYIEPAGWLDGAREAAAIAFCELWQEFRFAPTSFPASKHGQMRAYMSELGLTDERNRIAKDAEKRDDFFDE
;
A
#
# COMPACT_ATOMS: atom_id res chain seq x y z
N MET A 1 -28.24 -4.80 17.54
CA MET A 1 -27.23 -3.72 17.45
C MET A 1 -27.36 -3.10 16.08
N ALA A 2 -27.75 -1.82 15.98
CA ALA A 2 -28.04 -1.16 14.70
C ALA A 2 -26.76 -1.02 13.85
N SER A 3 -26.82 -1.46 12.58
CA SER A 3 -25.74 -1.22 11.62
C SER A 3 -25.63 0.28 11.37
N ARG A 4 -24.51 0.88 11.76
CA ARG A 4 -24.21 2.27 11.41
C ARG A 4 -23.92 2.30 9.90
N GLY A 5 -24.78 2.95 9.14
CA GLY A 5 -24.56 3.24 7.72
C GLY A 5 -23.24 3.99 7.49
N ALA A 6 -22.74 3.94 6.25
CA ALA A 6 -21.47 4.56 5.87
C ALA A 6 -21.38 6.00 6.39
N LYS A 7 -20.25 6.34 7.02
CA LYS A 7 -20.04 7.69 7.57
C LYS A 7 -20.18 8.72 6.44
N PRO A 8 -20.94 9.81 6.66
CA PRO A 8 -21.06 10.87 5.66
C PRO A 8 -19.68 11.45 5.35
N LYS A 9 -19.43 11.74 4.07
CA LYS A 9 -18.19 12.37 3.63
C LYS A 9 -18.03 13.73 4.36
N PRO A 10 -16.80 14.11 4.76
CA PRO A 10 -16.59 15.35 5.52
C PRO A 10 -17.11 16.57 4.73
N ALA A 11 -17.85 17.45 5.41
CA ALA A 11 -18.57 18.57 4.78
C ALA A 11 -17.68 19.55 3.99
N HIS A 12 -16.38 19.59 4.30
CA HIS A 12 -15.39 20.45 3.63
C HIS A 12 -14.63 19.76 2.49
N LEU A 13 -14.83 18.45 2.30
CA LEU A 13 -14.18 17.69 1.24
C LEU A 13 -15.03 17.81 -0.03
N ARG A 14 -14.88 18.95 -0.71
CA ARG A 14 -15.39 19.11 -2.07
C ARG A 14 -14.49 18.32 -3.00
N LEU A 15 -14.95 17.14 -3.44
CA LEU A 15 -14.34 16.49 -4.59
C LEU A 15 -14.56 17.46 -5.77
N ILE A 16 -13.50 18.14 -6.19
CA ILE A 16 -13.54 19.00 -7.37
C ILE A 16 -13.42 18.07 -8.56
N ASP A 17 -14.55 17.54 -9.02
CA ASP A 17 -14.60 16.96 -10.36
C ASP A 17 -14.46 18.11 -11.35
N GLY A 18 -13.29 18.22 -11.97
CA GLY A 18 -13.10 19.13 -13.09
C GLY A 18 -14.13 18.81 -14.19
N THR A 19 -14.62 19.84 -14.87
CA THR A 19 -15.54 19.65 -16.01
C THR A 19 -14.81 18.93 -17.14
N ARG A 20 -15.11 17.63 -17.31
CA ARG A 20 -14.57 16.82 -18.40
C ARG A 20 -15.16 17.30 -19.73
N ASN A 21 -14.29 17.72 -20.65
CA ASN A 21 -14.64 17.95 -22.04
C ASN A 21 -14.03 16.88 -22.96
N ALA A 22 -14.88 16.04 -23.56
CA ALA A 22 -14.46 14.90 -24.39
C ALA A 22 -13.59 15.29 -25.59
N THR A 23 -13.72 16.51 -26.11
CA THR A 23 -12.91 17.00 -27.24
C THR A 23 -11.49 17.43 -26.84
N ARG A 24 -11.25 17.70 -25.54
CA ARG A 24 -9.94 18.12 -25.01
C ARG A 24 -9.21 17.03 -24.24
N HIS A 25 -9.95 16.10 -23.64
CA HIS A 25 -9.42 15.11 -22.70
C HIS A 25 -9.56 13.66 -23.19
N GLY A 26 -9.92 13.45 -24.46
CA GLY A 26 -10.12 12.11 -25.04
C GLY A 26 -11.42 11.43 -24.61
N SER A 27 -11.63 10.21 -25.09
CA SER A 27 -12.77 9.36 -24.70
C SER A 27 -12.56 8.72 -23.33
N GLU A 28 -13.61 8.19 -22.72
CA GLU A 28 -13.49 7.53 -21.41
C GLU A 28 -12.64 6.26 -21.52
N ALA A 29 -12.72 5.59 -22.66
CA ALA A 29 -11.88 4.45 -22.99
C ALA A 29 -10.40 4.85 -23.03
N ASP A 30 -10.06 5.97 -23.69
CA ASP A 30 -8.66 6.43 -23.78
C ASP A 30 -8.06 6.74 -22.40
N LEU A 31 -8.85 7.38 -21.51
CA LEU A 31 -8.38 7.67 -20.16
C LEU A 31 -8.23 6.41 -19.29
N LYS A 32 -9.14 5.44 -19.42
CA LYS A 32 -9.00 4.13 -18.76
C LYS A 32 -7.77 3.39 -19.29
N GLN A 33 -7.48 3.53 -20.57
CA GLN A 33 -6.29 2.96 -21.19
C GLN A 33 -5.03 3.64 -20.66
N VAL A 34 -4.97 4.98 -20.59
CA VAL A 34 -3.84 5.73 -20.00
C VAL A 34 -3.63 5.40 -18.52
N ALA A 35 -4.71 5.28 -17.75
CA ALA A 35 -4.64 4.87 -16.34
C ALA A 35 -4.15 3.41 -16.18
N ALA A 36 -4.46 2.54 -17.15
CA ALA A 36 -3.99 1.16 -17.19
C ALA A 36 -2.59 1.01 -17.78
N THR A 37 -2.15 1.93 -18.65
CA THR A 37 -0.81 2.00 -19.27
C THR A 37 0.10 2.96 -18.52
N ALA A 38 -0.13 3.20 -17.22
CA ALA A 38 0.97 3.69 -16.39
C ALA A 38 2.05 2.60 -16.46
N ASP A 39 3.10 2.84 -17.26
CA ASP A 39 4.36 2.11 -17.25
C ASP A 39 4.98 2.23 -15.86
N GLY A 40 4.35 1.57 -14.88
CA GLY A 40 4.83 1.52 -13.52
C GLY A 40 6.14 0.76 -13.51
N PHE A 41 6.98 1.02 -12.51
CA PHE A 41 8.27 0.38 -12.32
C PHE A 41 8.19 -1.15 -12.04
N GLY A 42 7.07 -1.80 -12.37
CA GLY A 42 6.75 -3.18 -12.06
C GLY A 42 6.38 -3.36 -10.59
N LYS A 43 6.23 -4.63 -10.17
CA LYS A 43 6.10 -4.97 -8.75
C LYS A 43 7.50 -4.99 -8.10
N PRO A 44 7.65 -4.53 -6.85
CA PRO A 44 8.92 -4.58 -6.15
C PRO A 44 9.42 -6.03 -6.06
N GLN A 45 10.69 -6.25 -6.40
CA GLN A 45 11.29 -7.58 -6.41
C GLN A 45 12.07 -7.85 -5.14
N ARG A 46 11.86 -9.03 -4.54
CA ARG A 46 12.61 -9.44 -3.36
C ARG A 46 14.06 -9.76 -3.73
N PRO A 47 15.06 -9.18 -3.05
CA PRO A 47 16.45 -9.54 -3.30
C PRO A 47 16.74 -11.02 -3.00
N LYS A 48 17.50 -11.69 -3.88
CA LYS A 48 17.83 -13.12 -3.75
C LYS A 48 18.63 -13.46 -2.48
N HIS A 49 19.37 -12.49 -1.94
CA HIS A 49 20.22 -12.68 -0.77
C HIS A 49 19.47 -12.53 0.56
N PHE A 50 18.20 -12.10 0.54
CA PHE A 50 17.39 -11.99 1.77
C PHE A 50 17.18 -13.36 2.40
N LYS A 51 17.54 -13.47 3.68
CA LYS A 51 17.38 -14.66 4.53
C LYS A 51 16.86 -14.24 5.91
N GLY A 52 16.40 -15.22 6.70
CA GLY A 52 15.98 -14.99 8.08
C GLY A 52 14.88 -13.92 8.23
N GLU A 53 15.08 -13.00 9.17
CA GLU A 53 14.10 -11.96 9.53
C GLU A 53 13.84 -10.95 8.40
N ALA A 54 14.83 -10.62 7.56
CA ALA A 54 14.60 -9.73 6.41
C ALA A 54 13.66 -10.37 5.38
N ALA A 55 13.85 -11.66 5.11
CA ALA A 55 12.96 -12.41 4.22
C ALA A 55 11.54 -12.54 4.81
N ALA A 56 11.43 -12.72 6.13
CA ALA A 56 10.15 -12.76 6.83
C ALA A 56 9.44 -11.41 6.80
N ALA A 57 10.17 -10.30 6.98
CA ALA A 57 9.64 -8.95 6.89
C ALA A 57 9.08 -8.66 5.49
N TRP A 58 9.81 -9.04 4.44
CA TRP A 58 9.34 -8.87 3.06
C TRP A 58 8.01 -9.58 2.82
N LYS A 59 7.92 -10.86 3.18
CA LYS A 59 6.69 -11.66 3.04
C LYS A 59 5.53 -11.10 3.86
N ARG A 60 5.82 -10.52 5.03
CA ARG A 60 4.79 -10.01 5.95
C ARG A 60 4.26 -8.64 5.54
N TYR A 61 5.13 -7.76 5.05
CA TYR A 61 4.80 -6.34 4.87
C TYR A 61 4.79 -5.89 3.41
N ILE A 62 5.71 -6.38 2.58
CA ILE A 62 5.89 -5.89 1.21
C ILE A 62 5.08 -6.71 0.21
N GLU A 63 5.12 -8.04 0.32
CA GLU A 63 4.38 -8.95 -0.57
C GLU A 63 2.84 -8.73 -0.56
N PRO A 64 2.16 -8.53 0.59
CA PRO A 64 0.73 -8.25 0.60
C PRO A 64 0.39 -6.80 0.23
N ALA A 65 1.37 -5.91 0.09
CA ALA A 65 1.15 -4.50 -0.19
C ALA A 65 0.99 -4.27 -1.70
N GLY A 66 -0.20 -4.59 -2.21
CA GLY A 66 -0.53 -4.48 -3.64
C GLY A 66 -0.51 -3.06 -4.20
N TRP A 67 -0.38 -2.04 -3.35
CA TRP A 67 -0.20 -0.63 -3.73
C TRP A 67 1.25 -0.24 -3.98
N LEU A 68 2.22 -1.12 -3.67
CA LEU A 68 3.64 -0.84 -3.90
C LEU A 68 4.06 -1.23 -5.31
N ASP A 69 4.83 -0.34 -5.93
CA ASP A 69 5.49 -0.55 -7.22
C ASP A 69 7.03 -0.57 -7.07
N GLY A 70 7.73 -0.82 -8.17
CA GLY A 70 9.19 -0.90 -8.19
C GLY A 70 9.90 0.41 -7.84
N ALA A 71 9.23 1.58 -7.91
CA ALA A 71 9.83 2.84 -7.47
C ALA A 71 10.09 2.83 -5.96
N ARG A 72 9.33 2.04 -5.20
CA ARG A 72 9.48 1.88 -3.75
C ARG A 72 10.37 0.70 -3.36
N GLU A 73 10.98 0.01 -4.33
CA GLU A 73 11.80 -1.18 -4.07
C GLU A 73 12.98 -0.88 -3.13
N ALA A 74 13.71 0.21 -3.35
CA ALA A 74 14.85 0.56 -2.50
C ALA A 74 14.43 0.81 -1.04
N ALA A 75 13.31 1.50 -0.82
CA ALA A 75 12.76 1.73 0.51
C ALA A 75 12.26 0.43 1.17
N ALA A 76 11.65 -0.47 0.38
CA ALA A 76 11.21 -1.79 0.84
C ALA A 76 12.38 -2.68 1.28
N ILE A 77 13.49 -2.66 0.53
CA ILE A 77 14.73 -3.38 0.87
C ILE A 77 15.31 -2.83 2.16
N ALA A 78 15.52 -1.51 2.24
CA ALA A 78 16.10 -0.86 3.42
C ALA A 78 15.26 -1.12 4.69
N PHE A 79 13.94 -1.08 4.59
CA PHE A 79 13.04 -1.45 5.69
C PHE A 79 13.28 -2.88 6.18
N CYS A 80 13.40 -3.84 5.26
CA CYS A 80 13.58 -5.25 5.62
C CYS A 80 14.94 -5.52 6.26
N GLU A 81 16.00 -4.84 5.82
CA GLU A 81 17.32 -4.92 6.43
C GLU A 81 17.34 -4.30 7.84
N LEU A 82 16.75 -3.12 8.01
CA LEU A 82 16.56 -2.49 9.32
C LEU A 82 15.72 -3.36 10.26
N TRP A 83 14.69 -4.01 9.74
CA TRP A 83 13.87 -4.94 10.51
C TRP A 83 14.69 -6.12 11.01
N GLN A 84 15.54 -6.71 10.16
CA GLN A 84 16.45 -7.78 10.58
C GLN A 84 17.39 -7.32 11.69
N GLU A 85 17.98 -6.13 11.58
CA GLU A 85 18.86 -5.59 12.62
C GLU A 85 18.12 -5.38 13.95
N PHE A 86 16.91 -4.81 13.89
CA PHE A 86 16.07 -4.62 15.08
C PHE A 86 15.73 -5.95 15.74
N ARG A 87 15.43 -6.99 14.95
CA ARG A 87 15.12 -8.34 15.46
C ARG A 87 16.34 -9.06 16.03
N PHE A 88 17.53 -8.77 15.52
CA PHE A 88 18.78 -9.34 16.02
C PHE A 88 19.13 -8.83 17.42
N ALA A 89 19.02 -7.51 17.66
CA ALA A 89 19.38 -6.92 18.94
C ALA A 89 18.48 -5.71 19.31
N PRO A 90 17.24 -5.97 19.76
CA PRO A 90 16.26 -4.90 19.96
C PRO A 90 16.59 -3.96 21.12
N THR A 91 17.28 -4.45 22.16
CA THR A 91 17.66 -3.65 23.33
C THR A 91 18.79 -2.68 23.05
N SER A 92 19.64 -2.97 22.07
CA SER A 92 20.74 -2.11 21.63
C SER A 92 20.43 -1.35 20.34
N PHE A 93 19.19 -1.39 19.86
CA PHE A 93 18.83 -0.73 18.61
C PHE A 93 18.76 0.79 18.83
N PRO A 94 19.59 1.60 18.14
CA PRO A 94 19.69 3.02 18.43
C PRO A 94 18.42 3.80 18.04
N ALA A 95 18.12 4.86 18.80
CA ALA A 95 16.96 5.71 18.58
C ALA A 95 16.90 6.31 17.15
N SER A 96 18.05 6.61 16.55
CA SER A 96 18.14 7.08 15.16
C SER A 96 17.61 6.05 14.17
N LYS A 97 17.94 4.77 14.35
CA LYS A 97 17.44 3.68 13.50
C LYS A 97 15.97 3.38 13.73
N HIS A 98 15.47 3.54 14.96
CA HIS A 98 14.02 3.55 15.21
C HIS A 98 13.30 4.66 14.42
N GLY A 99 13.91 5.84 14.33
CA GLY A 99 13.43 6.95 13.49
C GLY A 99 13.39 6.57 12.01
N GLN A 100 14.49 6.01 11.48
CA GLN A 100 14.59 5.56 10.09
C GLN A 100 13.56 4.48 9.76
N MET A 101 13.40 3.48 10.64
CA MET A 101 12.42 2.41 10.44
C MET A 101 10.98 2.97 10.37
N ARG A 102 10.60 3.90 11.26
CA ARG A 102 9.30 4.57 11.19
C ARG A 102 9.13 5.39 9.91
N ALA A 103 10.18 6.07 9.46
CA ALA A 103 10.15 6.84 8.22
C ALA A 103 9.88 5.93 7.02
N TYR A 104 10.60 4.80 6.88
CA TYR A 104 10.34 3.84 5.80
C TYR A 104 8.95 3.21 5.89
N MET A 105 8.46 2.90 7.09
CA MET A 105 7.09 2.39 7.24
C MET A 105 6.03 3.40 6.81
N SER A 106 6.26 4.69 7.06
CA SER A 106 5.38 5.76 6.61
C SER A 106 5.48 5.97 5.09
N GLU A 107 6.68 5.95 4.53
CA GLU A 107 6.92 6.15 3.09
C GLU A 107 6.31 5.03 2.26
N LEU A 108 6.42 3.79 2.72
CA LEU A 108 5.80 2.61 2.11
C LEU A 108 4.28 2.54 2.35
N GLY A 109 3.72 3.48 3.12
CA GLY A 109 2.29 3.49 3.46
C GLY A 109 1.86 2.27 4.28
N LEU A 110 2.79 1.59 4.97
CA LEU A 110 2.50 0.39 5.78
C LEU A 110 1.73 0.72 7.04
N THR A 111 1.83 1.96 7.53
CA THR A 111 1.08 2.48 8.68
C THR A 111 -0.26 3.10 8.31
N ASP A 112 -0.56 3.28 7.01
CA ASP A 112 -1.82 3.85 6.56
C ASP A 112 -2.92 2.78 6.60
N GLU A 113 -3.96 3.02 7.40
CA GLU A 113 -5.09 2.11 7.54
C GLU A 113 -5.86 1.92 6.24
N ARG A 114 -5.86 2.93 5.34
CA ARG A 114 -6.57 2.88 4.06
C ARG A 114 -6.01 1.80 3.13
N ASN A 115 -4.72 1.57 3.20
CA ASN A 115 -4.04 0.57 2.39
C ASN A 115 -4.31 -0.86 2.89
N ARG A 116 -4.78 -1.04 4.14
CA ARG A 116 -5.06 -2.37 4.74
C ARG A 116 -6.46 -2.90 4.45
N ILE A 117 -7.34 -2.13 3.81
CA ILE A 117 -8.76 -2.45 3.60
C ILE A 117 -8.97 -3.58 2.57
N ALA A 118 -7.96 -3.96 1.80
CA ALA A 118 -8.10 -4.88 0.66
C ALA A 118 -8.24 -6.38 0.99
N LYS A 119 -8.47 -6.80 2.26
CA LYS A 119 -8.54 -8.24 2.61
C LYS A 119 -9.91 -8.79 3.05
N ASP A 120 -10.95 -7.97 3.16
CA ASP A 120 -12.31 -8.43 3.51
C ASP A 120 -13.29 -8.46 2.32
N ALA A 121 -12.79 -8.54 1.08
CA ALA A 121 -13.63 -8.71 -0.10
C ALA A 121 -13.57 -10.17 -0.58
N GLU A 122 -14.42 -11.00 0.04
CA GLU A 122 -15.13 -12.16 -0.53
C GLU A 122 -15.52 -13.14 0.61
N LYS A 123 -16.42 -12.71 1.49
CA LYS A 123 -17.47 -13.62 1.93
C LYS A 123 -18.64 -13.36 1.00
N ARG A 124 -18.88 -14.28 0.06
CA ARG A 124 -20.17 -14.36 -0.62
C ARG A 124 -21.22 -14.54 0.48
N ASP A 125 -22.14 -13.61 0.57
CA ASP A 125 -23.30 -13.76 1.43
C ASP A 125 -24.22 -14.80 0.77
N ASP A 126 -24.17 -16.04 1.26
CA ASP A 126 -25.08 -17.15 0.87
C ASP A 126 -26.56 -16.88 1.24
N PHE A 127 -26.94 -15.64 1.54
CA PHE A 127 -28.25 -15.26 2.07
C PHE A 127 -29.24 -14.76 0.99
N PHE A 128 -28.80 -14.57 -0.25
CA PHE A 128 -29.65 -14.08 -1.35
C PHE A 128 -29.76 -15.04 -2.55
N ASP A 129 -29.34 -16.31 -2.39
CA ASP A 129 -29.44 -17.35 -3.44
C ASP A 129 -30.55 -18.40 -3.14
N GLU A 130 -31.76 -17.94 -2.80
CA GLU A 130 -33.01 -18.74 -2.88
C GLU A 130 -34.17 -17.96 -3.52
#